data_AF-A6J5K0-F1
#
_entry.id   AF-A6J5K0-F1
#
_cell.length_a   1.000
_cell.length_b   1.000
_cell.length_c   1.000
_cell.angle_alpha   90.00
_cell.angle_beta   90.00
_cell.angle_gamma   90.00
#
_symmetry.space_group_name_H-M   'P 1'
#
loop_
_entity.id
_entity.type
_entity.pdbx_description
1 polymer ?
#
loop_
_entity_poly.entity_id
_entity_poly.type
_entity_poly.pdbx_seq_one_letter_code
_entity_poly.pdbx_strand_id
1 'polypeptide(L)'
;MDRHIPMHALPKEIQQMSPEETVCKYCGVSYLILHEFKAMEEKLKAVQEELKFYQGSIEREKRLQEKLQSLSQEFEKYKTDSESKKERVQHASMQLKKQQNEFQRVQKELSHLQLELKIKQKQSQVFSQRLSEYKYFWNKTLLLLTFTKRELTSIKYEINDNFQNWTSLKGEVFLQIKSISDTALA
;
A
#
# COMPACT_ATOMS: atom_id res chain seq x y z
N MET A 1 -4.02 66.64 -46.86
CA MET A 1 -4.43 66.19 -48.21
C MET A 1 -3.20 66.21 -49.07
N ASP A 2 -2.57 65.06 -49.28
CA ASP A 2 -1.37 64.95 -50.12
C ASP A 2 -1.74 65.18 -51.58
N ARG A 3 -1.18 66.25 -52.16
CA ARG A 3 -1.28 66.52 -53.60
C ARG A 3 -0.37 65.53 -54.30
N HIS A 4 -0.93 64.56 -55.01
CA HIS A 4 -0.15 63.63 -55.80
C HIS A 4 0.48 64.37 -56.98
N ILE A 5 1.83 64.41 -57.02
CA ILE A 5 2.59 64.96 -58.13
C ILE A 5 2.77 63.81 -59.14
N PRO A 6 2.34 63.97 -60.42
CA PRO A 6 2.54 62.95 -61.44
C PRO A 6 4.02 62.54 -61.52
N MET A 7 4.32 61.24 -61.49
CA MET A 7 5.70 60.71 -61.58
C MET A 7 6.41 61.14 -62.87
N HIS A 8 5.63 61.47 -63.91
CA HIS A 8 6.13 62.08 -65.13
C HIS A 8 5.31 63.33 -65.44
N ALA A 9 5.99 64.44 -65.71
CA ALA A 9 5.34 65.65 -66.18
C ALA A 9 4.64 65.38 -67.50
N LEU A 10 3.46 65.98 -67.69
CA LEU A 10 2.77 65.97 -68.97
C LEU A 10 3.74 66.45 -70.08
N PRO A 11 3.80 65.75 -71.23
CA PRO A 11 4.60 66.17 -72.37
C PRO A 11 4.36 67.65 -72.69
N LYS A 12 5.44 68.38 -73.04
CA LYS A 12 5.39 69.84 -73.22
C LYS A 12 4.36 70.26 -74.27
N GLU A 13 4.14 69.39 -75.24
CA GLU A 13 3.19 69.54 -76.33
C GLU A 13 1.76 69.66 -75.80
N ILE A 14 1.39 68.91 -74.76
CA ILE A 14 0.05 68.91 -74.17
C ILE A 14 -0.12 70.08 -73.19
N GLN A 15 0.95 70.47 -72.48
CA GLN A 15 0.94 71.64 -71.60
C GLN A 15 0.77 72.97 -72.35
N GLN A 16 1.14 72.99 -73.63
CA GLN A 16 1.07 74.18 -74.49
C GLN A 16 -0.20 74.23 -75.36
N MET A 17 -1.06 73.21 -75.31
CA MET A 17 -2.33 73.21 -76.05
C MET A 17 -3.34 74.17 -75.44
N SER A 18 -4.20 74.72 -76.29
CA SER A 18 -5.28 75.61 -75.83
C SER A 18 -6.34 74.82 -75.03
N PRO A 19 -7.00 75.44 -74.03
CA PRO A 19 -8.04 74.77 -73.23
C PRO A 19 -9.19 74.19 -74.08
N GLU A 20 -9.45 74.76 -75.25
CA GLU A 20 -10.48 74.35 -76.21
C GLU A 20 -10.13 73.04 -76.96
N GLU A 21 -8.85 72.67 -76.99
CA GLU A 21 -8.32 71.45 -77.63
C GLU A 21 -8.19 70.28 -76.66
N THR A 22 -8.01 70.57 -75.36
CA THR A 22 -7.92 69.56 -74.29
C THR A 22 -9.28 69.14 -73.73
N VAL A 23 -10.35 69.77 -74.22
CA VAL A 23 -11.73 69.57 -73.79
C VAL A 23 -12.57 68.97 -74.92
N CYS A 24 -13.40 67.98 -74.58
CA CYS A 24 -14.35 67.36 -75.50
C CYS A 24 -15.35 68.38 -76.07
N LYS A 25 -15.32 68.64 -77.38
CA LYS A 25 -16.23 69.61 -78.06
C LYS A 25 -17.73 69.28 -77.94
N TYR A 26 -18.10 68.04 -77.63
CA TYR A 26 -19.49 67.61 -77.45
C TYR A 26 -19.97 67.62 -75.99
N CYS A 27 -19.06 67.50 -75.04
CA CYS A 27 -19.38 67.18 -73.65
C CYS A 27 -18.70 68.08 -72.60
N GLY A 28 -17.76 68.94 -73.01
CA GLY A 28 -17.15 69.96 -72.15
C GLY A 28 -16.18 69.44 -71.08
N VAL A 29 -15.95 68.13 -70.99
CA VAL A 29 -15.03 67.53 -70.01
C VAL A 29 -13.60 67.51 -70.55
N SER A 30 -12.62 67.88 -69.71
CA SER A 30 -11.20 67.78 -70.03
C SER A 30 -10.74 66.32 -70.03
N TYR A 31 -10.09 65.90 -71.11
CA TYR A 31 -9.55 64.53 -71.25
C TYR A 31 -8.49 64.18 -70.20
N LEU A 32 -7.83 65.19 -69.61
CA LEU A 32 -6.81 65.03 -68.57
C LEU A 32 -7.42 64.66 -67.21
N ILE A 33 -8.57 65.27 -66.89
CA ILE A 33 -9.30 65.03 -65.64
C ILE A 33 -9.82 63.58 -65.59
N LEU A 34 -10.25 63.03 -66.74
CA LEU A 34 -10.77 61.66 -66.83
C LEU A 34 -9.71 60.61 -66.45
N HIS A 35 -8.45 60.80 -66.88
CA HIS A 35 -7.35 59.87 -66.55
C HIS A 35 -7.01 59.92 -65.05
N GLU A 36 -6.99 61.11 -64.45
CA GLU A 36 -6.75 61.27 -63.01
C GLU A 36 -7.85 60.61 -62.17
N PHE A 37 -9.13 60.76 -62.57
CA PHE A 37 -10.23 60.06 -61.92
C PHE A 37 -10.09 58.54 -62.04
N LYS A 38 -9.70 58.02 -63.22
CA LYS A 38 -9.49 56.58 -63.42
C LYS A 38 -8.33 56.04 -62.58
N ALA A 39 -7.21 56.77 -62.51
CA ALA A 39 -6.08 56.42 -61.66
C ALA A 39 -6.43 56.47 -60.17
N MET A 40 -7.26 57.42 -59.74
CA MET A 40 -7.79 57.46 -58.37
C MET A 40 -8.75 56.30 -58.09
N GLU A 41 -9.61 55.93 -59.04
CA GLU A 41 -10.52 54.79 -58.91
C GLU A 41 -9.75 53.46 -58.77
N GLU A 42 -8.69 53.27 -59.55
CA GLU A 42 -7.81 52.10 -59.44
C GLU A 42 -7.07 52.05 -58.10
N LYS A 43 -6.55 53.19 -57.62
CA LYS A 43 -5.96 53.29 -56.28
C LYS A 43 -6.97 53.00 -55.18
N LEU A 44 -8.21 53.50 -55.31
CA LEU A 44 -9.28 53.21 -54.37
C LEU A 44 -9.63 51.72 -54.35
N LYS A 45 -9.66 51.05 -55.52
CA LYS A 45 -9.85 49.60 -55.60
C LYS A 45 -8.72 48.84 -54.89
N ALA A 46 -7.46 49.21 -55.15
CA ALA A 46 -6.30 48.60 -54.49
C ALA A 46 -6.34 48.77 -52.97
N VAL A 47 -6.61 49.98 -52.48
CA VAL A 47 -6.74 50.26 -51.03
C VAL A 47 -7.93 49.51 -50.42
N GLN A 48 -9.04 49.37 -51.14
CA GLN A 48 -10.20 48.61 -50.68
C GLN A 48 -9.91 47.10 -50.59
N GLU A 49 -9.10 46.56 -51.50
CA GLU A 49 -8.62 45.17 -51.44
C GLU A 49 -7.68 44.94 -50.25
N GLU A 50 -6.74 45.86 -50.00
CA GLU A 50 -5.87 45.81 -48.82
C GLU A 50 -6.68 45.88 -47.50
N LEU A 51 -7.67 46.77 -47.42
CA LEU A 51 -8.56 46.87 -46.25
C LEU A 51 -9.29 45.55 -45.97
N LYS A 52 -9.82 44.88 -47.01
CA LYS A 52 -10.45 43.57 -46.87
C LYS A 52 -9.46 42.50 -46.39
N PHE A 53 -8.22 42.54 -46.88
CA PHE A 53 -7.16 41.63 -46.42
C PHE A 53 -6.84 41.84 -44.94
N TYR A 54 -6.63 43.09 -44.51
CA TYR A 54 -6.33 43.40 -43.11
C TYR A 54 -7.49 43.08 -42.16
N GLN A 55 -8.73 43.33 -42.57
CA GLN A 55 -9.92 42.89 -41.81
C GLN A 55 -9.90 41.37 -41.59
N GLY A 56 -9.63 40.58 -42.64
CA GLY A 56 -9.50 39.14 -42.53
C GLY A 56 -8.33 38.69 -41.62
N SER A 57 -7.23 39.43 -41.59
CA SER A 57 -6.11 39.17 -40.66
C SER A 57 -6.52 39.40 -39.21
N ILE A 58 -7.22 40.50 -38.91
CA ILE A 58 -7.70 40.81 -37.56
C ILE A 58 -8.61 39.69 -37.05
N GLU A 59 -9.52 39.18 -37.89
CA GLU A 59 -10.39 38.06 -37.50
C GLU A 59 -9.61 36.75 -37.23
N ARG A 60 -8.59 36.45 -38.04
CA ARG A 60 -7.71 35.29 -37.81
C ARG A 60 -6.96 35.42 -36.49
N GLU A 61 -6.41 36.60 -36.22
CA GLU A 61 -5.66 36.86 -35.00
C GLU A 61 -6.55 36.78 -33.77
N LYS A 62 -7.77 37.32 -33.83
CA LYS A 62 -8.77 37.16 -32.77
C LYS A 62 -9.07 35.69 -32.48
N ARG A 63 -9.30 34.86 -33.52
CA ARG A 63 -9.52 33.41 -33.35
C ARG A 63 -8.30 32.70 -32.75
N LEU A 64 -7.09 33.10 -33.11
CA LEU A 64 -5.87 32.55 -32.53
C LEU A 64 -5.72 32.95 -31.06
N GLN A 65 -6.04 34.19 -30.72
CA GLN A 65 -6.00 34.68 -29.34
C GLN A 65 -7.00 33.95 -28.44
N GLU A 66 -8.22 33.70 -28.92
CA GLU A 66 -9.24 32.90 -28.22
C GLU A 66 -8.75 31.46 -28.00
N LYS A 67 -8.15 30.83 -29.02
CA LYS A 67 -7.55 29.49 -28.89
C LYS A 67 -6.43 29.49 -27.85
N LEU A 68 -5.54 30.49 -27.87
CA LEU A 68 -4.41 30.59 -26.96
C LEU A 68 -4.88 30.76 -25.52
N GLN A 69 -5.94 31.55 -25.30
CA GLN A 69 -6.59 31.66 -23.99
C GLN A 69 -7.19 30.32 -23.52
N SER A 70 -7.90 29.60 -24.40
CA SER A 70 -8.46 28.28 -24.05
C SER A 70 -7.37 27.26 -23.68
N LEU A 71 -6.30 27.19 -24.47
CA LEU A 71 -5.14 26.33 -24.21
C LEU A 71 -4.43 26.69 -22.91
N SER A 72 -4.27 27.99 -22.62
CA SER A 72 -3.68 28.44 -21.36
C SER A 72 -4.51 28.03 -20.15
N GLN A 73 -5.85 28.13 -20.24
CA GLN A 73 -6.74 27.67 -19.16
C GLN A 73 -6.68 26.16 -18.96
N GLU A 74 -6.64 25.38 -20.05
CA GLU A 74 -6.46 23.93 -19.96
C GLU A 74 -5.13 23.56 -19.32
N PHE A 75 -4.04 24.25 -19.69
CA PHE A 75 -2.72 24.03 -19.12
C PHE A 75 -2.68 24.27 -17.61
N GLU A 76 -3.28 25.35 -17.12
CA GLU A 76 -3.35 25.61 -15.67
C GLU A 76 -4.19 24.55 -14.93
N LYS A 77 -5.28 24.05 -15.55
CA LYS A 77 -6.05 22.92 -14.99
C LYS A 77 -5.21 21.64 -14.92
N TYR A 78 -4.46 21.32 -15.97
CA TYR A 78 -3.57 20.16 -15.97
C TYR A 78 -2.46 20.28 -14.93
N LYS A 79 -1.91 21.49 -14.75
CA LYS A 79 -0.87 21.76 -13.77
C LYS A 79 -1.36 21.51 -12.34
N THR A 80 -2.52 22.07 -11.99
CA THR A 80 -3.14 21.89 -10.66
C THR A 80 -3.52 20.44 -10.39
N ASP A 81 -4.07 19.73 -11.38
CA ASP A 81 -4.37 18.29 -11.27
C ASP A 81 -3.10 17.44 -11.10
N SER A 82 -2.03 17.77 -11.84
CA SER A 82 -0.73 17.11 -11.72
C SER A 82 -0.12 17.29 -10.32
N GLU A 83 -0.17 18.51 -9.78
CA GLU A 83 0.27 18.83 -8.42
C GLU A 83 -0.52 18.04 -7.38
N SER A 84 -1.86 18.03 -7.48
CA SER A 84 -2.73 17.24 -6.60
C SER A 84 -2.42 15.74 -6.67
N LYS A 85 -2.22 15.18 -7.88
CA LYS A 85 -1.83 13.78 -8.06
C LYS A 85 -0.48 13.48 -7.42
N LYS A 86 0.50 14.39 -7.55
CA LYS A 86 1.81 14.25 -6.93
C LYS A 86 1.72 14.20 -5.40
N GLU A 87 0.94 15.09 -4.79
CA GLU A 87 0.69 15.09 -3.34
C GLU A 87 0.03 13.78 -2.87
N ARG A 88 -0.98 13.30 -3.61
CA ARG A 88 -1.65 12.02 -3.31
C ARG A 88 -0.68 10.85 -3.37
N VAL A 89 0.20 10.81 -4.38
CA VAL A 89 1.23 9.78 -4.51
C VAL A 89 2.24 9.85 -3.37
N GLN A 90 2.68 11.05 -2.98
CA GLN A 90 3.59 11.22 -1.84
C GLN A 90 2.97 10.74 -0.54
N HIS A 91 1.72 11.12 -0.26
CA HIS A 91 0.99 10.68 0.91
C HIS A 91 0.81 9.16 0.93
N ALA A 92 0.39 8.56 -0.20
CA ALA A 92 0.27 7.10 -0.32
C ALA A 92 1.62 6.39 -0.10
N SER A 93 2.72 6.94 -0.62
CA SER A 93 4.07 6.42 -0.41
C SER A 93 4.46 6.44 1.08
N MET A 94 4.17 7.53 1.80
CA MET A 94 4.40 7.60 3.25
C MET A 94 3.58 6.56 4.02
N GLN A 95 2.30 6.38 3.66
CA GLN A 95 1.44 5.35 4.28
C GLN A 95 1.96 3.94 4.01
N LEU A 96 2.35 3.63 2.78
CA LEU A 96 2.95 2.35 2.42
C LEU A 96 4.24 2.11 3.21
N LYS A 97 5.08 3.13 3.39
CA LYS A 97 6.29 3.00 4.19
C LYS A 97 6.00 2.71 5.65
N LYS A 98 4.98 3.37 6.22
CA LYS A 98 4.52 3.10 7.58
C LYS A 98 4.03 1.65 7.73
N GLN A 99 3.16 1.19 6.82
CA GLN A 99 2.66 -0.18 6.83
C GLN A 99 3.78 -1.21 6.66
N GLN A 100 4.78 -0.93 5.80
CA GLN A 100 5.95 -1.78 5.64
C GLN A 100 6.74 -1.93 6.94
N ASN A 101 6.93 -0.83 7.68
CA ASN A 101 7.64 -0.86 8.97
C ASN A 101 6.84 -1.62 10.04
N GLU A 102 5.52 -1.45 10.08
CA GLU A 102 4.64 -2.20 10.99
C GLU A 102 4.67 -3.70 10.68
N PHE A 103 4.61 -4.07 9.40
CA PHE A 103 4.73 -5.46 8.98
C PHE A 103 6.05 -6.09 9.42
N GLN A 104 7.18 -5.38 9.25
CA GLN A 104 8.48 -5.85 9.70
C GLN A 104 8.54 -6.02 11.23
N ARG A 105 7.89 -5.15 11.99
CA ARG A 105 7.81 -5.28 13.46
C ARG A 105 7.03 -6.54 13.85
N VAL A 106 5.83 -6.73 13.28
CA VAL A 106 5.00 -7.91 13.53
C VAL A 106 5.72 -9.21 13.13
N GLN A 107 6.46 -9.19 12.02
CA GLN A 107 7.25 -10.34 11.58
C GLN A 107 8.35 -10.72 12.59
N LYS A 108 9.01 -9.73 13.21
CA LYS A 108 9.99 -9.98 14.28
C LYS A 108 9.31 -10.56 15.53
N GLU A 109 8.18 -10.00 15.94
CA GLU A 109 7.40 -10.50 17.08
C GLU A 109 6.93 -11.95 16.85
N LEU A 110 6.44 -12.27 15.65
CA LEU A 110 6.04 -13.62 15.28
C LEU A 110 7.21 -14.60 15.38
N SER A 111 8.40 -14.19 14.91
CA SER A 111 9.61 -15.01 14.97
C SER A 111 10.03 -15.29 16.42
N HIS A 112 9.92 -14.28 17.29
CA HIS A 112 10.17 -14.42 18.73
C HIS A 112 9.18 -15.39 19.38
N LEU A 113 7.88 -15.22 19.14
CA LEU A 113 6.84 -16.09 19.69
C LEU A 113 6.99 -17.55 19.22
N GLN A 114 7.40 -17.77 17.98
CA GLN A 114 7.70 -19.11 17.47
C GLN A 114 8.89 -19.76 18.21
N LEU A 115 9.90 -18.97 18.59
CA LEU A 115 11.03 -19.48 19.38
C LEU A 115 10.59 -19.85 20.80
N GLU A 116 9.83 -18.97 21.46
CA GLU A 116 9.28 -19.24 22.79
C GLU A 116 8.40 -20.49 22.80
N LEU A 117 7.55 -20.65 21.79
CA LEU A 117 6.70 -21.82 21.63
C LEU A 117 7.54 -23.10 21.54
N LYS A 118 8.62 -23.11 20.75
CA LYS A 118 9.54 -24.26 20.65
C LYS A 118 10.20 -24.58 22.00
N ILE A 119 10.58 -23.56 22.77
CA ILE A 119 11.16 -23.75 24.11
C ILE A 119 10.12 -24.39 25.03
N LYS A 120 8.89 -23.87 25.06
CA LYS A 120 7.80 -24.40 25.88
C LYS A 120 7.42 -25.83 25.50
N GLN A 121 7.39 -26.14 24.21
CA GLN A 121 7.17 -27.52 23.72
C GLN A 121 8.25 -28.47 24.22
N LYS A 122 9.53 -28.10 24.13
CA LYS A 122 10.64 -28.90 24.67
C LYS A 122 10.51 -29.11 26.18
N GLN A 123 10.17 -28.06 26.93
CA GLN A 123 9.93 -28.16 28.37
C GLN A 123 8.80 -29.13 28.68
N SER A 124 7.67 -29.01 27.97
CA SER A 124 6.53 -29.92 28.13
C SER A 124 6.90 -31.38 27.85
N GLN A 125 7.72 -31.63 26.82
CA GLN A 125 8.19 -32.98 26.49
C GLN A 125 9.03 -33.57 27.63
N VAL A 126 9.95 -32.80 28.21
CA VAL A 126 10.76 -33.23 29.36
C VAL A 126 9.87 -33.55 30.57
N PHE A 127 8.87 -32.71 30.86
CA PHE A 127 7.94 -32.99 31.95
C PHE A 127 7.12 -34.27 31.72
N SER A 128 6.64 -34.50 30.50
CA SER A 128 5.93 -35.72 30.14
C SER A 128 6.78 -36.97 30.31
N GLN A 129 8.07 -36.89 29.95
CA GLN A 129 9.01 -37.99 30.16
C GLN A 129 9.20 -38.29 31.65
N ARG A 130 9.49 -37.26 32.46
CA ARG A 130 9.63 -37.40 33.92
C ARG A 130 8.38 -37.99 34.58
N LEU A 131 7.19 -37.57 34.14
CA LEU A 131 5.93 -38.11 34.65
C LEU A 131 5.82 -39.62 34.36
N SER A 132 6.26 -40.05 33.19
CA SER A 132 6.28 -41.46 32.80
C SER A 132 7.25 -42.27 33.65
N GLU A 133 8.44 -41.71 33.92
CA GLU A 133 9.44 -42.30 34.83
C GLU A 133 8.90 -42.44 36.26
N TYR A 134 8.26 -41.39 36.79
CA TYR A 134 7.63 -41.45 38.11
C TYR A 134 6.54 -42.51 38.15
N LYS A 135 5.65 -42.56 37.15
CA LYS A 135 4.59 -43.58 37.07
C LYS A 135 5.17 -45.00 37.10
N TYR A 136 6.26 -45.23 36.37
CA TYR A 136 6.96 -46.50 36.37
C TYR A 136 7.53 -46.84 37.76
N PHE A 137 8.22 -45.88 38.40
CA PHE A 137 8.78 -46.06 39.74
C PHE A 137 7.69 -46.36 40.77
N TRP A 138 6.61 -45.58 40.78
CA TRP A 138 5.47 -45.78 41.68
C TRP A 138 4.86 -47.18 41.54
N ASN A 139 4.69 -47.68 40.31
CA ASN A 139 4.19 -49.03 40.09
C ASN A 139 5.14 -50.10 40.67
N LYS A 140 6.46 -49.94 40.49
CA LYS A 140 7.44 -50.84 41.09
C LYS A 140 7.41 -50.81 42.62
N THR A 141 7.37 -49.62 43.21
CA THR A 141 7.29 -49.46 44.66
C THR A 141 6.01 -50.07 45.23
N LEU A 142 4.88 -49.93 44.53
CA LEU A 142 3.62 -50.55 44.92
C LEU A 142 3.70 -52.08 44.89
N LEU A 143 4.31 -52.65 43.85
CA LEU A 143 4.55 -54.10 43.76
C LEU A 143 5.44 -54.60 44.91
N LEU A 144 6.52 -53.88 45.22
CA LEU A 144 7.39 -54.23 46.35
C LEU A 144 6.66 -54.14 47.69
N LEU A 145 5.87 -53.08 47.91
CA LEU A 145 5.11 -52.88 49.16
C LEU A 145 4.04 -53.97 49.35
N THR A 146 3.36 -54.36 48.27
CA THR A 146 2.36 -55.43 48.32
C THR A 146 3.00 -56.78 48.60
N PHE A 147 4.16 -57.06 47.99
CA PHE A 147 4.96 -58.25 48.30
C PHE A 147 5.41 -58.28 49.76
N THR A 148 6.06 -57.22 50.26
CA THR A 148 6.55 -57.19 51.65
C THR A 148 5.42 -57.29 52.66
N LYS A 149 4.25 -56.68 52.39
CA LYS A 149 3.05 -56.83 53.21
C LYS A 149 2.61 -58.30 53.29
N ARG A 150 2.64 -59.03 52.17
CA ARG A 150 2.29 -60.46 52.14
C ARG A 150 3.26 -61.29 52.98
N GLU A 151 4.56 -61.09 52.81
CA GLU A 151 5.59 -61.80 53.57
C GLU A 151 5.46 -61.54 55.08
N LEU A 152 5.31 -60.27 55.48
CA LEU A 152 5.06 -59.91 56.89
C LEU A 152 3.81 -60.58 57.46
N THR A 153 2.77 -60.71 56.64
CA THR A 153 1.54 -61.40 57.05
C THR A 153 1.79 -62.90 57.23
N SER A 154 2.60 -63.54 56.36
CA SER A 154 3.02 -64.94 56.52
C SER A 154 3.80 -65.16 57.81
N ILE A 155 4.85 -64.34 58.03
CA ILE A 155 5.68 -64.39 59.24
C ILE A 155 4.81 -64.21 60.49
N LYS A 156 3.85 -63.28 60.46
CA LYS A 156 2.91 -63.08 61.56
C LYS A 156 2.10 -64.34 61.87
N TYR A 157 1.61 -65.05 60.86
CA TYR A 157 0.87 -66.30 61.05
C TYR A 157 1.77 -67.40 61.61
N GLU A 158 2.99 -67.56 61.09
CA GLU A 158 3.96 -68.53 61.61
C GLU A 158 4.34 -68.28 63.06
N ILE A 159 4.58 -67.03 63.45
CA ILE A 159 4.85 -66.66 64.85
C ILE A 159 3.65 -67.00 65.73
N ASN A 160 2.44 -66.70 65.28
CA ASN A 160 1.23 -66.98 66.04
C ASN A 160 1.01 -68.49 66.22
N ASP A 161 1.20 -69.28 65.17
CA ASP A 161 1.12 -70.74 65.22
C ASP A 161 2.15 -71.33 66.19
N ASN A 162 3.42 -70.92 66.06
CA ASN A 162 4.49 -71.33 66.97
C ASN A 162 4.20 -70.96 68.43
N PHE A 163 3.63 -69.78 68.68
CA PHE A 163 3.24 -69.36 70.02
C PHE A 163 2.13 -70.24 70.60
N GLN A 164 1.13 -70.63 69.80
CA GLN A 164 0.09 -71.57 70.22
C GLN A 164 0.67 -72.95 70.51
N ASN A 165 1.52 -73.48 69.61
CA ASN A 165 2.20 -74.76 69.79
C ASN A 165 3.04 -74.79 71.07
N TRP A 166 3.82 -73.74 71.33
CA TRP A 166 4.59 -73.59 72.57
C TRP A 166 3.71 -73.55 73.82
N THR A 167 2.58 -72.83 73.74
CA THR A 167 1.62 -72.74 74.86
C THR A 167 1.02 -74.10 75.17
N SER A 168 0.63 -74.86 74.15
CA SER A 168 0.13 -76.24 74.30
C SER A 168 1.19 -77.17 74.89
N LEU A 169 2.41 -77.17 74.33
CA LEU A 169 3.52 -77.99 74.83
C LEU A 169 3.85 -77.67 76.30
N LYS A 170 3.88 -76.38 76.67
CA LYS A 170 4.08 -75.96 78.05
C LYS A 170 3.00 -76.54 78.98
N GLY A 171 1.74 -76.54 78.54
CA GLY A 171 0.63 -77.16 79.26
C GLY A 171 0.79 -78.67 79.42
N GLU A 172 1.14 -79.38 78.35
CA GLU A 172 1.39 -80.83 78.36
C GLU A 172 2.53 -81.22 79.31
N VAL A 173 3.67 -80.51 79.23
CA VAL A 173 4.81 -80.74 80.13
C VAL A 173 4.41 -80.52 81.59
N PHE A 174 3.61 -79.49 81.88
CA PHE A 174 3.13 -79.25 83.24
C PHE A 174 2.24 -80.40 83.75
N LEU A 175 1.35 -80.92 82.91
CA LEU A 175 0.53 -82.10 83.25
C LEU A 175 1.38 -83.34 83.49
N GLN A 176 2.42 -83.58 82.68
CA GLN A 176 3.35 -84.69 82.88
C GLN A 176 4.15 -84.56 84.18
N ILE A 177 4.65 -83.36 84.51
CA ILE A 177 5.36 -83.12 85.77
C ILE A 177 4.42 -83.40 86.96
N LYS A 178 3.17 -82.96 86.87
CA LYS A 178 2.16 -83.20 87.89
C LYS A 178 1.86 -84.70 88.06
N SER A 179 1.65 -85.43 86.97
CA SER A 179 1.38 -86.86 87.04
C SER A 179 2.57 -87.66 87.60
N ILE A 180 3.81 -87.31 87.23
CA ILE A 180 5.02 -87.91 87.81
C ILE A 180 5.08 -87.63 89.32
N SER A 181 4.77 -86.41 89.74
CA SER A 181 4.77 -86.03 91.16
C SER A 181 3.70 -86.79 91.94
N ASP A 182 2.48 -86.91 91.38
CA ASP A 182 1.38 -87.67 91.97
C ASP A 182 1.70 -89.17 92.06
N THR A 183 2.43 -89.73 91.08
CA THR A 183 2.86 -91.14 91.06
C THR A 183 4.03 -91.41 92.02
N ALA A 184 4.90 -90.42 92.26
CA ALA A 184 6.03 -90.54 93.20
C ALA A 184 5.64 -90.37 94.68
N LEU A 185 4.43 -89.87 94.95
CA LEU A 185 3.87 -89.68 96.30
C LEU A 185 2.93 -90.83 96.73
N ALA A 186 2.75 -91.85 95.90
CA ALA A 186 1.99 -93.09 96.16
C ALA A 186 2.95 -94.26 96.44
#